data_AF-W1YT62-F1
#
_entry.id   AF-W1YT62-F1
#
_cell.length_a   1.000
_cell.length_b   1.000
_cell.length_c   1.000
_cell.angle_alpha   90.00
_cell.angle_beta   90.00
_cell.angle_gamma   90.00
#
_symmetry.space_group_name_H-M   'P 1'
#
loop_
_entity.id
_entity.type
_entity.pdbx_description
1 polymer ?
#
loop_
_entity_poly.entity_id
_entity_poly.type
_entity_poly.pdbx_seq_one_letter_code
_entity_poly.pdbx_strand_id
1 'polypeptide(L)' 'AIAEAKKLGIPVVATVDTNCDPDEVEFPIPANDDAIRAVKLLAGKMADAVLEGRQGESLDGAEAAE' A
#
# COMPACT_ATOMS: atom_id res chain seq x y z
N ALA A 1 13.07 9.21 -2.00
CA ALA A 1 11.75 8.59 -1.76
C ALA A 1 11.25 8.81 -0.33
N ILE A 2 11.61 7.99 0.67
CA ILE A 2 11.02 8.06 2.04
C ILE A 2 11.26 9.44 2.70
N ALA A 3 12.49 9.93 2.69
CA ALA A 3 12.82 11.24 3.26
C ALA A 3 12.12 12.42 2.55
N GLU A 4 11.81 12.29 1.26
CA GLU A 4 11.10 13.32 0.49
C GLU A 4 9.59 13.26 0.77
N ALA A 5 9.02 12.05 0.83
CA ALA A 5 7.63 11.84 1.22
C ALA A 5 7.35 12.38 2.63
N LYS A 6 8.25 12.11 3.59
CA LYS A 6 8.19 12.69 4.94
C LYS A 6 8.21 14.22 4.93
N LYS A 7 9.04 14.85 4.09
CA LYS A 7 9.09 16.32 3.96
C LYS A 7 7.81 16.90 3.35
N LEU A 8 7.16 16.16 2.46
CA LEU A 8 5.93 16.56 1.80
C LEU A 8 4.66 16.19 2.58
N GLY A 9 4.79 15.49 3.71
CA GLY A 9 3.65 15.00 4.49
C GLY A 9 2.85 13.92 3.78
N ILE A 10 3.47 13.16 2.88
CA ILE A 10 2.82 12.07 2.15
C ILE A 10 2.97 10.79 2.99
N PRO A 11 1.86 10.11 3.33
CA PRO A 11 1.92 8.85 4.07
C PRO A 11 2.63 7.78 3.24
N VAL A 12 3.51 7.01 3.89
CA VAL A 12 4.36 6.01 3.23
C VAL A 12 3.97 4.61 3.69
N VAL A 13 3.49 3.82 2.75
CA VAL A 13 3.29 2.38 2.88
C VAL A 13 4.37 1.68 2.05
N ALA A 14 5.15 0.78 2.65
CA ALA A 14 6.24 0.11 1.95
C ALA A 14 6.49 -1.31 2.46
N THR A 15 6.98 -2.17 1.57
CA THR A 15 7.45 -3.51 1.94
C THR A 15 8.82 -3.43 2.59
N VAL A 16 9.03 -4.20 3.65
CA VAL A 16 10.30 -4.27 4.39
C VAL A 16 10.70 -5.73 4.58
N ASP A 17 11.96 -6.04 4.25
CA ASP A 17 12.61 -7.33 4.54
C ASP A 17 13.66 -7.13 5.66
N THR A 18 14.33 -8.22 6.05
CA THR A 18 15.31 -8.33 7.14
C THR A 18 16.50 -7.36 7.06
N ASN A 19 16.75 -6.75 5.91
CA ASN A 19 17.84 -5.80 5.67
C ASN A 19 17.38 -4.33 5.62
N CYS A 20 16.09 -4.04 5.79
CA CYS A 20 15.53 -2.69 5.77
C CYS A 20 15.05 -2.28 7.18
N ASP A 21 15.20 -0.99 7.51
CA ASP A 21 14.75 -0.44 8.80
C ASP A 21 13.24 -0.09 8.74
N PRO A 22 12.38 -0.78 9.52
CA PRO A 22 10.93 -0.54 9.50
C PRO A 22 10.54 0.80 10.13
N ASP A 23 11.38 1.41 10.97
CA ASP A 23 11.09 2.68 11.65
C ASP A 23 11.07 3.88 10.68
N GLU A 24 11.60 3.69 9.47
CA GLU A 24 11.56 4.70 8.42
C GLU A 24 10.19 4.80 7.73
N VAL A 25 9.32 3.81 7.87
CA VAL A 25 8.03 3.68 7.15
C VAL A 25 6.87 3.81 8.13
N GLU A 26 5.81 4.53 7.75
CA GLU A 26 4.65 4.72 8.62
C GLU A 26 3.78 3.44 8.70
N PHE A 27 3.62 2.78 7.55
CA PHE A 27 2.92 1.50 7.43
C PHE A 27 3.83 0.44 6.80
N PRO A 28 4.73 -0.18 7.60
CA PRO A 28 5.61 -1.23 7.10
C PRO A 28 4.84 -2.53 6.85
N ILE A 29 5.09 -3.17 5.70
CA ILE A 29 4.56 -4.49 5.34
C ILE A 29 5.73 -5.48 5.32
N PRO A 30 5.84 -6.40 6.29
CA PRO A 30 6.92 -7.40 6.28
C PRO A 30 6.74 -8.34 5.09
N ALA A 31 7.70 -8.35 4.16
CA ALA A 31 7.66 -9.17 2.96
C ALA A 31 9.05 -9.37 2.35
N ASN A 32 9.23 -10.47 1.61
CA ASN A 32 10.41 -10.70 0.78
C ASN A 32 10.25 -9.93 -0.53
N ASP A 33 11.01 -8.86 -0.70
CA ASP A 33 11.00 -7.99 -1.88
C ASP A 33 11.99 -8.42 -2.98
N ASP A 34 12.96 -9.28 -2.66
CA ASP A 34 13.92 -9.85 -3.61
C ASP A 34 13.30 -10.91 -4.56
N ALA A 35 12.29 -11.64 -4.09
CA ALA A 35 11.73 -12.77 -4.84
C ALA A 35 10.66 -12.34 -5.87
N ILE A 36 10.90 -12.64 -7.15
CA ILE A 36 9.95 -12.33 -8.24
C ILE A 36 8.53 -12.86 -8.01
N ARG A 37 8.38 -14.02 -7.35
CA ARG A 37 7.06 -14.58 -7.03
C ARG A 37 6.34 -13.75 -5.96
N ALA A 38 7.08 -13.26 -4.96
CA ALA A 38 6.54 -12.42 -3.90
C ALA A 38 6.13 -11.05 -4.45
N VAL A 39 6.98 -10.42 -5.27
CA VAL A 39 6.66 -9.15 -5.94
C VAL A 39 5.41 -9.28 -6.82
N LYS A 40 5.30 -10.35 -7.62
CA LYS A 40 4.09 -10.60 -8.44
C LYS A 40 2.84 -10.79 -7.59
N LEU A 41 2.94 -11.50 -6.48
CA LEU A 41 1.83 -11.72 -5.56
C LEU A 41 1.37 -10.40 -4.92
N LEU A 42 2.30 -9.60 -4.40
CA LEU A 42 2.03 -8.30 -3.79
C LEU A 42 1.42 -7.33 -4.79
N ALA A 43 2.03 -7.16 -5.96
CA ALA A 43 1.52 -6.27 -7.00
C ALA A 43 0.12 -6.70 -7.48
N GLY A 44 -0.11 -8.00 -7.67
CA GLY A 44 -1.43 -8.54 -8.01
C GLY A 44 -2.47 -8.24 -6.95
N LYS A 45 -2.14 -8.48 -5.67
CA LYS A 45 -3.07 -8.20 -4.55
C LYS A 45 -3.35 -6.72 -4.36
N MET A 46 -2.36 -5.86 -4.57
CA MET A 46 -2.59 -4.41 -4.58
C MET A 46 -3.51 -3.99 -5.72
N ALA A 47 -3.35 -4.57 -6.92
CA ALA A 47 -4.25 -4.29 -8.04
C ALA A 47 -5.68 -4.75 -7.76
N ASP A 48 -5.85 -5.97 -7.23
CA ASP A 48 -7.15 -6.50 -6.81
C ASP A 48 -7.80 -5.56 -5.77
N ALA A 49 -7.07 -5.17 -4.72
CA ALA A 49 -7.58 -4.28 -3.68
C ALA A 49 -8.01 -2.91 -4.21
N VAL A 50 -7.27 -2.33 -5.18
CA VAL A 50 -7.66 -1.07 -5.82
C VAL A 50 -8.93 -1.25 -6.66
N LEU A 51 -9.07 -2.37 -7.37
CA LEU A 51 -10.29 -2.66 -8.13
C LEU A 51 -11.49 -2.86 -7.21
N GLU A 52 -11.33 -3.60 -6.11
CA GLU A 52 -12.36 -3.81 -5.09
C GLU A 52 -12.78 -2.49 -4.44
N GLY A 53 -11.81 -1.65 -4.02
CA GLY A 53 -12.08 -0.33 -3.47
C GLY A 53 -12.87 0.55 -4.44
N ARG A 54 -12.49 0.56 -5.72
CA ARG A 54 -13.19 1.34 -6.76
C ARG A 54 -14.57 0.82 -7.12
N GLN A 55 -14.82 -0.48 -6.97
CA GLN A 55 -16.15 -1.06 -7.12
C GLN A 55 -17.02 -0.76 -5.89
N GLY A 56 -16.43 -0.78 -4.69
CA GLY A 56 -17.08 -0.37 -3.43
C GLY A 56 -17.52 1.10 -3.40
N GLU A 57 -16.79 1.99 -4.08
CA GLU A 57 -17.20 3.41 -4.24
C GLU A 57 -18.59 3.58 -4.90
N SER A 58 -19.07 2.60 -5.69
CA SER A 58 -20.43 2.66 -6.26
C SER A 58 -21.54 2.31 -5.27
N LEU A 59 -21.23 1.83 -4.07
CA LEU A 59 -22.22 1.47 -3.04
C LEU A 59 -22.25 2.47 -1.88
N ASP A 60 -21.12 3.06 -1.48
CA ASP A 60 -21.07 4.05 -0.39
C ASP A 60 -21.44 5.49 -0.83
N GLY A 61 -21.44 5.80 -2.13
CA GLY A 61 -21.84 7.12 -2.66
C GLY A 61 -23.35 7.37 -2.72
N ALA A 62 -24.17 6.35 -2.43
CA ALA A 62 -25.63 6.42 -2.54
C ALA A 62 -26.36 6.64 -1.20
N GLU A 63 -25.70 6.51 -0.05
CA GLU A 63 -26.34 6.63 1.28
C GLU A 63 -26.11 8.00 1.98
N ALA A 64 -25.40 8.95 1.36
CA ALA A 64 -25.16 10.29 1.92
C ALA A 64 -26.13 11.38 1.40
N ALA A 65 -27.28 10.99 0.87
CA ALA A 65 -28.35 11.90 0.44
C ALA A 65 -29.71 11.48 1.02
N GLU A 66 -29.86 11.58 2.34
CA GLU A 66 -31.16 11.79 3.01
C GLU A 66 -31.04 12.92 4.04
#